data_AF-A0A8E5HVW0-F1
#
_entry.id   AF-A0A8E5HVW0-F1
#
_cell.length_a   1.000
_cell.length_b   1.000
_cell.length_c   1.000
_cell.angle_alpha   90.00
_cell.angle_beta   90.00
_cell.angle_gamma   90.00
#
_symmetry.space_group_name_H-M   'P 1'
#
loop_
_entity.id
_entity.type
_entity.pdbx_description
1 polymer ?
#
loop_
_entity_poly.entity_id
_entity_poly.type
_entity_poly.pdbx_seq_one_letter_code
_entity_poly.pdbx_strand_id
1 'polypeptide(L)'
;MPLIIVSGLPTSGKSTRAKQLHDYLATRIAETDPPKYRLHLISDDSLSISRAVYDLSPDTVRLHTRSANSSEKDARAAMYGAVKRVLSDRDFVVLDGLNYIKGWRYQLHCEAKAMRTPNCVLRVACPLEQARQVNEERLRRAKPRPTRTEGSPEQGAGDDHDDDDDDDDNDDNDDGGQKDHGDADPTTTTEPYERSNWDNLVFRYEEPNPMTRWDSPLFAILWDDSEAQKTRTFDELWDAMAGEGRRAVKPNQSTVQRGRDAGGDYLYVLERETQDIVKRILDQQSDQGGGQVKVPLHASERQDLVVELPAGTKVGLPQLQRLRRAFVGLNRGGIGLESVGNMASDGMREVFVRYLNDAFDKDES
;
A
#
# COMPACT_ATOMS: atom_id res chain seq x y z
N MET A 1 7.83 -8.87 2.97
CA MET A 1 6.71 -9.03 3.89
C MET A 1 5.96 -7.68 3.85
N PRO A 2 5.12 -7.27 4.80
CA PRO A 2 3.93 -6.50 4.44
C PRO A 2 4.19 -5.08 3.93
N LEU A 3 3.31 -4.67 3.01
CA LEU A 3 3.03 -3.25 2.78
C LEU A 3 1.86 -2.82 3.68
N ILE A 4 2.13 -1.90 4.59
CA ILE A 4 1.15 -1.35 5.53
C ILE A 4 0.78 0.06 5.06
N ILE A 5 -0.43 0.22 4.55
CA ILE A 5 -0.91 1.47 3.98
C ILE A 5 -1.64 2.25 5.08
N VAL A 6 -1.00 3.27 5.66
CA VAL A 6 -1.66 4.16 6.64
C VAL A 6 -2.59 5.11 5.87
N SER A 7 -3.81 5.33 6.33
CA SER A 7 -4.79 6.23 5.69
C SER A 7 -5.64 6.96 6.72
N GLY A 8 -6.12 8.16 6.38
CA GLY A 8 -6.81 9.06 7.30
C GLY A 8 -6.81 10.49 6.79
N LEU A 9 -7.72 11.31 7.34
CA LEU A 9 -7.89 12.73 6.96
C LEU A 9 -6.57 13.52 7.08
N PRO A 10 -6.43 14.67 6.39
CA PRO A 10 -5.40 15.65 6.72
C PRO A 10 -5.34 15.90 8.23
N THR A 11 -4.13 16.08 8.77
CA THR A 11 -3.85 16.26 10.21
C THR A 11 -4.41 15.23 11.20
N SER A 12 -4.98 14.09 10.76
CA SER A 12 -5.58 13.05 11.63
C SER A 12 -4.61 12.20 12.48
N GLY A 13 -3.39 12.69 12.76
CA GLY A 13 -2.41 11.97 13.59
C GLY A 13 -1.77 10.72 12.93
N LYS A 14 -1.90 10.55 11.61
CA LYS A 14 -1.33 9.41 10.86
C LYS A 14 0.14 9.16 11.18
N SER A 15 0.99 10.16 11.03
CA SER A 15 2.43 10.08 11.29
C SER A 15 2.77 9.69 12.73
N THR A 16 1.95 10.12 13.70
CA THR A 16 2.08 9.72 15.11
C THR A 16 1.80 8.22 15.28
N ARG A 17 0.71 7.71 14.70
CA ARG A 17 0.40 6.26 14.74
C ARG A 17 1.37 5.44 13.87
N ALA A 18 1.92 6.02 12.81
CA ALA A 18 2.91 5.37 11.95
C ALA A 18 4.28 5.22 12.64
N LYS A 19 4.76 6.25 13.38
CA LYS A 19 5.91 6.12 14.29
C LYS A 19 5.61 5.07 15.38
N GLN A 20 4.48 5.16 16.08
CA GLN A 20 4.09 4.19 17.12
C GLN A 20 4.04 2.72 16.61
N LEU A 21 3.52 2.50 15.40
CA LEU A 21 3.54 1.18 14.76
C LEU A 21 4.95 0.76 14.35
N HIS A 22 5.75 1.66 13.78
CA HIS A 22 7.14 1.38 13.40
C HIS A 22 7.96 0.91 14.61
N ASP A 23 7.85 1.58 15.75
CA ASP A 23 8.66 1.29 16.93
C ASP A 23 8.22 -0.02 17.62
N TYR A 24 6.91 -0.30 17.62
CA TYR A 24 6.36 -1.62 17.97
C TYR A 24 6.89 -2.73 17.03
N LEU A 25 6.86 -2.50 15.70
CA LEU A 25 7.35 -3.48 14.73
C LEU A 25 8.85 -3.72 14.85
N ALA A 26 9.65 -2.68 15.10
CA ALA A 26 11.08 -2.80 15.35
C ALA A 26 11.36 -3.72 16.55
N THR A 27 10.56 -3.57 17.62
CA THR A 27 10.61 -4.44 18.80
C THR A 27 10.25 -5.89 18.45
N ARG A 28 9.10 -6.13 17.81
CA ARG A 28 8.67 -7.48 17.37
C ARG A 28 9.64 -8.16 16.39
N ILE A 29 10.35 -7.38 15.57
CA ILE A 29 11.38 -7.90 14.66
C ILE A 29 12.64 -8.32 15.45
N ALA A 30 13.04 -7.55 16.46
CA ALA A 30 14.17 -7.88 17.33
C ALA A 30 13.90 -9.06 18.27
N GLU A 31 12.63 -9.37 18.58
CA GLU A 31 12.22 -10.60 19.27
C GLU A 31 12.45 -11.88 18.44
N THR A 32 12.68 -11.77 17.12
CA THR A 32 13.00 -12.92 16.26
C THR A 32 14.52 -13.13 16.18
N ASP A 33 15.01 -14.32 16.53
CA ASP A 33 16.41 -14.71 16.37
C ASP A 33 16.58 -15.77 15.25
N PRO A 34 17.39 -15.52 14.20
CA PRO A 34 17.97 -14.22 13.84
C PRO A 34 16.89 -13.24 13.33
N PRO A 35 17.13 -11.91 13.44
CA PRO A 35 16.16 -10.88 13.03
C PRO A 35 15.81 -11.02 11.55
N LYS A 36 14.61 -11.54 11.31
CA LYS A 36 14.23 -12.15 10.04
C LYS A 36 13.81 -11.14 8.97
N TYR A 37 13.50 -9.91 9.39
CA TYR A 37 12.87 -8.88 8.58
C TYR A 37 13.63 -7.54 8.67
N ARG A 38 13.50 -6.71 7.63
CA ARG A 38 13.90 -5.29 7.67
C ARG A 38 12.64 -4.42 7.78
N LEU A 39 12.78 -3.20 8.27
CA LEU A 39 11.66 -2.26 8.45
C LEU A 39 11.97 -0.93 7.75
N HIS A 40 10.97 -0.36 7.07
CA HIS A 40 11.04 0.94 6.40
C HIS A 40 9.81 1.77 6.74
N LEU A 41 10.00 3.05 7.04
CA LEU A 41 8.94 4.06 7.09
C LEU A 41 9.12 5.01 5.91
N ILE A 42 8.08 5.15 5.09
CA ILE A 42 8.03 6.07 3.94
C ILE A 42 6.86 7.01 4.14
N SER A 43 7.12 8.31 4.07
CA SER A 43 6.11 9.38 4.13
C SER A 43 6.33 10.47 3.10
N ASP A 44 5.32 11.31 2.89
CA ASP A 44 5.41 12.53 2.08
C ASP A 44 6.60 13.40 2.54
N ASP A 45 6.72 13.62 3.86
CA ASP A 45 7.82 14.38 4.48
C ASP A 45 9.19 13.73 4.20
N SER A 46 9.31 12.40 4.32
CA SER A 46 10.57 11.65 4.06
C SER A 46 11.05 11.73 2.60
N LEU A 47 10.14 12.05 1.68
CA LEU A 47 10.41 12.23 0.26
C LEU A 47 10.49 13.72 -0.13
N SER A 48 10.46 14.63 0.85
CA SER A 48 10.43 16.10 0.67
C SER A 48 9.25 16.60 -0.19
N ILE A 49 8.10 15.93 -0.08
CA ILE A 49 6.87 16.27 -0.78
C ILE A 49 6.05 17.23 0.11
N SER A 50 6.12 18.54 -0.16
CA SER A 50 5.29 19.55 0.52
C SER A 50 3.80 19.31 0.27
N ARG A 51 2.98 19.58 1.29
CA ARG A 51 1.51 19.44 1.30
C ARG A 51 0.81 20.31 0.25
N ALA A 52 1.52 21.30 -0.32
CA ALA A 52 1.06 22.09 -1.47
C ALA A 52 0.81 21.24 -2.73
N VAL A 53 1.39 20.03 -2.90
CA VAL A 53 1.11 19.19 -4.08
C VAL A 53 -0.34 18.73 -4.19
N TYR A 54 -1.06 18.71 -3.07
CA TYR A 54 -2.48 18.35 -2.98
C TYR A 54 -3.42 19.53 -3.24
N ASP A 55 -2.91 20.76 -3.33
CA ASP A 55 -3.73 21.90 -3.70
C ASP A 55 -4.08 21.81 -5.19
N LEU A 56 -5.35 22.05 -5.50
CA LEU A 56 -5.94 21.96 -6.83
C LEU A 56 -6.72 23.25 -7.17
N SER A 57 -6.51 24.32 -6.40
CA SER A 57 -7.01 25.66 -6.70
C SER A 57 -6.38 26.20 -8.00
N PRO A 58 -7.14 26.91 -8.85
CA PRO A 58 -6.62 27.40 -10.13
C PRO A 58 -5.35 28.26 -10.01
N ASP A 59 -5.21 28.97 -8.90
CA ASP A 59 -4.14 29.94 -8.65
C ASP A 59 -2.82 29.30 -8.18
N THR A 60 -2.87 28.07 -7.65
CA THR A 60 -1.67 27.30 -7.24
C THR A 60 -1.19 26.32 -8.32
N VAL A 61 -2.10 25.92 -9.24
CA VAL A 61 -1.80 25.04 -10.37
C VAL A 61 -0.86 25.75 -11.36
N ARG A 62 0.34 25.20 -11.54
CA ARG A 62 1.38 25.78 -12.43
C ARG A 62 0.85 25.92 -13.87
N LEU A 63 1.14 27.07 -14.48
CA LEU A 63 0.84 27.36 -15.89
C LEU A 63 1.34 26.24 -16.82
N HIS A 64 0.54 25.93 -17.85
CA HIS A 64 0.77 24.88 -18.85
C HIS A 64 0.88 23.45 -18.32
N THR A 65 0.47 23.16 -17.07
CA THR A 65 0.27 21.78 -16.62
C THR A 65 -0.86 21.09 -17.39
N ARG A 66 -0.72 19.78 -17.64
CA ARG A 66 -1.70 18.99 -18.42
C ARG A 66 -3.01 18.70 -17.66
N SER A 67 -3.05 18.96 -16.36
CA SER A 67 -4.18 18.78 -15.45
C SER A 67 -3.82 19.41 -14.10
N ALA A 68 -4.80 19.93 -13.36
CA ALA A 68 -4.62 20.37 -11.97
C ALA A 68 -3.98 19.26 -11.11
N ASN A 69 -4.45 18.02 -11.26
CA ASN A 69 -4.02 16.86 -10.49
C ASN A 69 -2.61 16.32 -10.89
N SER A 70 -1.79 17.11 -11.59
CA SER A 70 -0.46 16.70 -12.06
C SER A 70 0.56 16.63 -10.92
N SER A 71 0.61 17.63 -10.05
CA SER A 71 1.42 17.64 -8.83
C SER A 71 1.16 16.41 -7.94
N GLU A 72 -0.11 16.14 -7.66
CA GLU A 72 -0.56 15.03 -6.82
C GLU A 72 -0.29 13.66 -7.49
N LYS A 73 -0.35 13.58 -8.83
CA LYS A 73 0.06 12.40 -9.60
C LYS A 73 1.56 12.15 -9.51
N ASP A 74 2.37 13.19 -9.62
CA ASP A 74 3.84 13.06 -9.57
C ASP A 74 4.31 12.72 -8.14
N ALA A 75 3.64 13.26 -7.10
CA ALA A 75 3.84 12.84 -5.70
C ALA A 75 3.51 11.35 -5.48
N ARG A 76 2.37 10.85 -6.00
CA ARG A 76 2.06 9.41 -5.97
C ARG A 76 3.07 8.58 -6.76
N ALA A 77 3.61 9.09 -7.87
CA ALA A 77 4.66 8.40 -8.61
C ALA A 77 5.98 8.31 -7.81
N ALA A 78 6.34 9.36 -7.07
CA ALA A 78 7.48 9.36 -6.15
C ALA A 78 7.30 8.36 -4.99
N MET A 79 6.14 8.38 -4.31
CA MET A 79 5.78 7.38 -3.28
C MET A 79 5.81 5.95 -3.84
N TYR A 80 5.19 5.70 -4.99
CA TYR A 80 5.18 4.39 -5.64
C TYR A 80 6.60 3.91 -5.94
N GLY A 81 7.45 4.79 -6.48
CA GLY A 81 8.86 4.52 -6.73
C GLY A 81 9.66 4.23 -5.45
N ALA A 82 9.36 4.92 -4.34
CA ALA A 82 9.99 4.67 -3.05
C ALA A 82 9.60 3.30 -2.48
N VAL A 83 8.30 2.99 -2.38
CA VAL A 83 7.79 1.69 -1.93
C VAL A 83 8.36 0.56 -2.78
N LYS A 84 8.31 0.68 -4.12
CA LYS A 84 8.78 -0.35 -5.06
C LYS A 84 10.28 -0.65 -4.95
N ARG A 85 11.11 0.28 -4.47
CA ARG A 85 12.55 0.05 -4.25
C ARG A 85 12.87 -0.81 -3.02
N VAL A 86 12.00 -0.82 -2.01
CA VAL A 86 12.24 -1.52 -0.73
C VAL A 86 11.31 -2.72 -0.49
N LEU A 87 10.18 -2.79 -1.18
CA LEU A 87 9.17 -3.84 -1.00
C LEU A 87 9.66 -5.19 -1.56
N SER A 88 9.94 -6.14 -0.66
CA SER A 88 10.38 -7.50 -1.02
C SER A 88 9.60 -8.58 -0.24
N ASP A 89 10.00 -9.84 -0.34
CA ASP A 89 9.49 -10.91 0.53
C ASP A 89 9.97 -10.78 1.98
N ARG A 90 11.05 -10.03 2.29
CA ARG A 90 11.63 -9.89 3.65
C ARG A 90 11.49 -8.53 4.34
N ASP A 91 11.00 -7.52 3.64
CA ASP A 91 10.83 -6.17 4.19
C ASP A 91 9.42 -5.94 4.75
N PHE A 92 9.29 -5.17 5.84
CA PHE A 92 8.08 -4.45 6.25
C PHE A 92 8.18 -3.01 5.72
N VAL A 93 7.11 -2.50 5.12
CA VAL A 93 7.05 -1.13 4.59
C VAL A 93 5.82 -0.43 5.13
N VAL A 94 6.00 0.53 6.04
CA VAL A 94 4.94 1.42 6.52
C VAL A 94 4.89 2.65 5.62
N LEU A 95 3.74 2.88 4.96
CA LEU A 95 3.50 4.04 4.10
C LEU A 95 2.59 5.04 4.82
N ASP A 96 3.20 6.06 5.43
CA ASP A 96 2.51 7.21 6.04
C ASP A 96 2.25 8.32 5.01
N GLY A 97 1.09 8.25 4.39
CA GLY A 97 0.59 9.29 3.50
C GLY A 97 -0.91 9.47 3.68
N LEU A 98 -1.51 10.44 2.99
CA LEU A 98 -2.98 10.60 3.01
C LEU A 98 -3.69 9.32 2.52
N ASN A 99 -3.15 8.68 1.47
CA ASN A 99 -3.63 7.42 0.89
C ASN A 99 -5.15 7.37 0.69
N TYR A 100 -5.72 8.53 0.35
CA TYR A 100 -7.15 8.83 0.45
C TYR A 100 -7.98 8.37 -0.76
N ILE A 101 -7.32 7.97 -1.84
CA ILE A 101 -7.96 7.54 -3.08
C ILE A 101 -7.90 6.00 -3.17
N LYS A 102 -9.06 5.36 -3.28
CA LYS A 102 -9.27 3.92 -3.45
C LYS A 102 -8.52 3.34 -4.65
N GLY A 103 -8.49 4.08 -5.77
CA GLY A 103 -7.71 3.70 -6.96
C GLY A 103 -6.20 3.65 -6.72
N TRP A 104 -5.69 4.50 -5.81
CA TRP A 104 -4.29 4.52 -5.40
C TRP A 104 -3.97 3.39 -4.40
N ARG A 105 -4.84 3.14 -3.42
CA ARG A 105 -4.73 1.96 -2.54
C ARG A 105 -4.78 0.65 -3.33
N TYR A 106 -5.61 0.58 -4.37
CA TYR A 106 -5.63 -0.56 -5.31
C TYR A 106 -4.32 -0.72 -6.10
N GLN A 107 -3.67 0.37 -6.52
CA GLN A 107 -2.35 0.32 -7.16
C GLN A 107 -1.29 -0.26 -6.21
N LEU A 108 -1.27 0.20 -4.96
CA LEU A 108 -0.36 -0.31 -3.90
C LEU A 108 -0.61 -1.79 -3.60
N HIS A 109 -1.88 -2.21 -3.47
CA HIS A 109 -2.26 -3.62 -3.33
C HIS A 109 -1.79 -4.47 -4.51
N CYS A 110 -1.92 -3.97 -5.75
CA CYS A 110 -1.43 -4.66 -6.94
C CYS A 110 0.09 -4.84 -6.92
N GLU A 111 0.84 -3.85 -6.42
CA GLU A 111 2.30 -3.93 -6.30
C GLU A 111 2.73 -4.97 -5.26
N ALA A 112 2.14 -4.94 -4.06
CA ALA A 112 2.37 -5.96 -3.04
C ALA A 112 2.00 -7.37 -3.56
N LYS A 113 0.91 -7.50 -4.31
CA LYS A 113 0.52 -8.77 -4.95
C LYS A 113 1.49 -9.23 -6.04
N ALA A 114 2.12 -8.31 -6.78
CA ALA A 114 3.18 -8.63 -7.73
C ALA A 114 4.43 -9.16 -7.02
N MET A 115 4.84 -8.52 -5.92
CA MET A 115 5.92 -8.94 -5.03
C MET A 115 5.55 -10.12 -4.11
N ARG A 116 4.40 -10.78 -4.34
CA ARG A 116 3.88 -11.94 -3.60
C ARG A 116 3.80 -11.73 -2.08
N THR A 117 3.60 -10.48 -1.66
CA THR A 117 3.63 -10.08 -0.26
C THR A 117 2.26 -9.57 0.20
N PRO A 118 1.82 -9.86 1.45
CA PRO A 118 0.55 -9.35 1.94
C PRO A 118 0.58 -7.82 2.08
N ASN A 119 -0.60 -7.23 2.07
CA ASN A 119 -0.79 -5.80 2.34
C ASN A 119 -2.05 -5.61 3.20
N CYS A 120 -2.06 -4.56 4.01
CA CYS A 120 -3.18 -4.18 4.85
C CYS A 120 -3.34 -2.67 4.87
N VAL A 121 -4.50 -2.19 5.28
CA VAL A 121 -4.74 -0.75 5.51
C VAL A 121 -4.86 -0.50 7.01
N LEU A 122 -4.16 0.51 7.52
CA LEU A 122 -4.35 1.05 8.86
C LEU A 122 -5.05 2.41 8.75
N ARG A 123 -6.34 2.45 9.06
CA ARG A 123 -7.12 3.69 9.17
C ARG A 123 -6.83 4.36 10.52
N VAL A 124 -6.32 5.60 10.49
CA VAL A 124 -6.25 6.45 11.67
C VAL A 124 -7.45 7.39 11.66
N ALA A 125 -8.38 7.15 12.59
CA ALA A 125 -9.67 7.83 12.68
C ALA A 125 -9.68 8.87 13.80
N CYS A 126 -10.36 9.99 13.56
CA CYS A 126 -10.70 11.00 14.56
C CYS A 126 -11.92 11.80 14.09
N PRO A 127 -12.62 12.50 15.00
CA PRO A 127 -13.53 13.58 14.65
C PRO A 127 -12.92 14.59 13.67
N LEU A 128 -13.74 15.07 12.73
CA LEU A 128 -13.33 16.05 11.71
C LEU A 128 -12.84 17.36 12.35
N GLU A 129 -13.54 17.85 13.37
CA GLU A 129 -13.18 19.10 14.05
C GLU A 129 -11.87 19.00 14.84
N GLN A 130 -11.53 17.83 15.42
CA GLN A 130 -10.22 17.62 16.05
C GLN A 130 -9.09 17.69 15.03
N ALA A 131 -9.28 17.07 13.85
CA ALA A 131 -8.31 17.17 12.76
C ALA A 131 -8.17 18.63 12.26
N ARG A 132 -9.29 19.37 12.15
CA ARG A 132 -9.30 20.79 11.76
C ARG A 132 -8.56 21.66 12.78
N GLN A 133 -8.82 21.45 14.07
CA GLN A 133 -8.15 22.16 15.17
C GLN A 133 -6.62 21.97 15.13
N VAL A 134 -6.13 20.75 14.85
CA VAL A 134 -4.69 20.52 14.67
C VAL A 134 -4.12 21.24 13.44
N ASN A 135 -4.90 21.42 12.37
CA ASN A 135 -4.45 22.20 11.22
C ASN A 135 -4.42 23.71 11.53
N GLU A 136 -5.46 24.23 12.18
CA GLU A 136 -5.52 25.63 12.63
C GLU A 136 -4.40 25.96 13.62
N GLU A 137 -4.05 25.05 14.52
CA GLU A 137 -2.93 25.24 15.44
C GLU A 137 -1.58 25.24 14.71
N ARG A 138 -1.39 24.40 13.69
CA ARG A 138 -0.20 24.46 12.82
C ARG A 138 -0.14 25.77 12.03
N LEU A 139 -1.27 26.23 11.47
CA LEU A 139 -1.38 27.53 10.80
C LEU A 139 -1.08 28.70 11.75
N ARG A 140 -1.52 28.61 13.02
CA ARG A 140 -1.22 29.61 14.06
C ARG A 140 0.27 29.66 14.39
N ARG A 141 0.93 28.49 14.49
CA ARG A 141 2.38 28.38 14.75
C ARG A 141 3.25 28.76 13.55
N ALA A 142 2.77 28.54 12.32
CA ALA A 142 3.51 28.83 11.09
C ALA A 142 3.52 30.33 10.71
N LYS A 143 2.62 31.14 11.26
CA LYS A 143 2.63 32.59 11.04
C LYS A 143 3.84 33.22 11.75
N PRO A 144 4.66 34.03 11.07
CA PRO A 144 5.75 34.75 11.72
C PRO A 144 5.17 35.67 12.80
N ARG A 145 5.75 35.60 14.01
CA ARG A 145 5.41 36.51 15.11
C ARG A 145 5.65 37.94 14.62
N PRO A 146 4.68 38.87 14.72
CA PRO A 146 4.86 40.21 14.17
C PRO A 146 6.06 40.86 14.86
N THR A 147 7.03 41.29 14.05
CA THR A 147 8.11 42.15 14.52
C THR A 147 7.49 43.41 15.12
N ARG A 148 7.79 43.70 16.39
CA ARG A 148 7.55 45.04 16.94
C ARG A 148 8.42 46.00 16.13
N THR A 149 7.82 46.72 15.20
CA THR A 149 8.50 47.83 14.52
C THR A 149 8.76 48.89 15.56
N GLU A 150 10.03 49.07 15.94
CA GLU A 150 10.45 50.17 16.80
C GLU A 150 10.11 51.49 16.10
N GLY A 151 9.51 52.43 16.85
CA GLY A 151 8.76 53.53 16.25
C GLY A 151 9.64 54.58 15.57
N SER A 152 9.23 55.02 14.39
CA SER A 152 9.61 56.33 13.87
C SER A 152 8.97 57.42 14.74
N PRO A 153 9.73 58.37 15.31
CA PRO A 153 9.15 59.47 16.07
C PRO A 153 8.61 60.56 15.11
N GLU A 154 7.30 60.62 14.92
CA GLU A 154 6.66 61.82 14.38
C GLU A 154 6.50 62.89 15.47
N GLN A 155 6.54 64.15 15.06
CA GLN A 155 6.67 65.30 15.96
C GLN A 155 5.31 65.80 16.44
N GLY A 156 5.11 65.82 17.77
CA GLY A 156 4.03 66.54 18.45
C GLY A 156 4.63 67.43 19.54
N ALA A 157 4.04 68.60 19.79
CA ALA A 157 4.55 69.59 20.75
C ALA A 157 3.42 70.22 21.58
N GLY A 158 3.74 70.59 22.82
CA GLY A 158 2.78 71.03 23.85
C GLY A 158 2.23 69.86 24.68
N ASP A 159 2.01 70.00 25.99
CA ASP A 159 2.28 71.14 26.88
C ASP A 159 2.47 70.63 28.34
N ASP A 160 2.95 71.49 29.25
CA ASP A 160 3.29 71.13 30.64
C ASP A 160 2.07 70.85 31.56
N HIS A 161 2.17 69.90 32.52
CA HIS A 161 2.20 70.17 33.98
C HIS A 161 2.19 68.89 34.87
N ASP A 162 3.13 68.84 35.81
CA ASP A 162 3.15 68.42 37.23
C ASP A 162 2.43 67.15 37.77
N ASP A 163 3.28 66.33 38.43
CA ASP A 163 3.20 65.72 39.77
C ASP A 163 2.18 64.61 40.18
N ASP A 164 2.72 63.64 40.94
CA ASP A 164 2.16 62.68 41.92
C ASP A 164 0.95 61.78 41.52
N ASP A 165 0.86 60.50 41.88
CA ASP A 165 1.38 59.75 43.04
C ASP A 165 1.90 58.33 42.66
N ASP A 166 2.58 57.67 43.61
CA ASP A 166 2.84 56.22 43.60
C ASP A 166 1.53 55.40 43.81
N ASP A 167 1.43 54.21 43.21
CA ASP A 167 0.81 53.05 43.87
C ASP A 167 1.31 51.73 43.25
N ASP A 168 1.93 50.89 44.08
CA ASP A 168 2.36 49.52 43.78
C ASP A 168 1.16 48.57 43.98
N ASP A 169 0.72 47.85 42.95
CA ASP A 169 -0.25 46.75 43.12
C ASP A 169 0.22 45.50 42.35
N ASN A 170 1.04 44.69 43.04
CA ASN A 170 1.38 43.32 42.65
C ASN A 170 0.20 42.39 42.97
N ASP A 171 -0.57 41.98 41.95
CA ASP A 171 -1.57 40.92 42.11
C ASP A 171 -1.02 39.57 41.60
N ASP A 172 -0.35 38.84 42.50
CA ASP A 172 0.20 37.50 42.26
C ASP A 172 -0.90 36.50 41.88
N ASN A 173 -0.86 35.98 40.65
CA ASN A 173 -1.61 34.79 40.26
C ASN A 173 -0.68 33.70 39.72
N ASP A 174 -0.14 32.93 40.65
CA ASP A 174 0.50 31.63 40.42
C ASP A 174 -0.54 30.61 39.92
N ASP A 175 -0.42 30.18 38.66
CA ASP A 175 -1.03 28.95 38.17
C ASP A 175 0.05 28.05 37.55
N GLY A 176 0.22 26.88 38.15
CA GLY A 176 1.30 25.92 37.91
C GLY A 176 1.18 25.16 36.59
N GLY A 177 1.10 25.87 35.47
CA GLY A 177 1.07 25.31 34.12
C GLY A 177 2.39 24.63 33.73
N GLN A 178 2.56 23.36 34.16
CA GLN A 178 3.66 22.47 33.84
C GLN A 178 3.94 22.46 32.32
N LYS A 179 4.93 23.25 31.86
CA LYS A 179 5.36 23.28 30.47
C LYS A 179 6.17 22.04 30.17
N ASP A 180 5.48 21.01 29.67
CA ASP A 180 6.09 19.80 29.15
C ASP A 180 6.97 20.14 27.94
N HIS A 181 8.26 20.33 28.19
CA HIS A 181 9.29 20.62 27.18
C HIS A 181 9.64 19.34 26.42
N GLY A 182 8.66 18.79 25.71
CA GLY A 182 8.84 17.66 24.80
C GLY A 182 9.84 18.01 23.70
N ASP A 183 10.97 17.31 23.71
CA ASP A 183 12.11 17.58 22.83
C ASP A 183 11.72 17.41 21.36
N ALA A 184 11.79 18.50 20.60
CA ALA A 184 11.25 18.55 19.24
C ALA A 184 12.27 18.02 18.23
N ASP A 185 12.22 16.72 17.96
CA ASP A 185 12.93 16.04 16.86
C ASP A 185 12.89 16.89 15.57
N PRO A 186 14.03 17.48 15.15
CA PRO A 186 14.07 18.46 14.07
C PRO A 186 13.80 17.85 12.69
N THR A 187 13.62 16.52 12.59
CA THR A 187 13.27 15.84 11.34
C THR A 187 11.78 15.85 11.02
N THR A 188 10.91 16.13 11.99
CA THR A 188 9.45 16.17 11.78
C THR A 188 8.93 17.59 11.49
N THR A 189 9.01 18.01 10.22
CA THR A 189 8.36 19.24 9.73
C THR A 189 6.84 19.14 9.79
N THR A 190 6.21 19.64 10.86
CA THR A 190 4.75 19.67 11.02
C THR A 190 4.08 20.77 10.18
N GLU A 191 4.35 20.79 8.88
CA GLU A 191 3.76 21.71 7.90
C GLU A 191 2.22 21.67 8.01
N PRO A 192 1.53 22.84 7.99
CA PRO A 192 0.08 22.91 7.87
C PRO A 192 -0.39 22.61 6.44
N TYR A 193 -1.68 22.38 6.27
CA TYR A 193 -2.35 22.53 4.98
C TYR A 193 -2.99 23.92 4.92
N GLU A 194 -2.97 24.57 3.76
CA GLU A 194 -3.83 25.72 3.52
C GLU A 194 -5.30 25.36 3.70
N ARG A 195 -6.11 26.29 4.23
CA ARG A 195 -7.49 25.97 4.67
C ARG A 195 -8.34 25.38 3.54
N SER A 196 -8.29 25.99 2.36
CA SER A 196 -9.02 25.52 1.18
C SER A 196 -8.57 24.13 0.72
N ASN A 197 -7.27 23.86 0.76
CA ASN A 197 -6.69 22.55 0.46
C ASN A 197 -7.13 21.49 1.49
N TRP A 198 -7.12 21.84 2.79
CA TRP A 198 -7.56 20.97 3.88
C TRP A 198 -9.02 20.52 3.72
N ASP A 199 -9.96 21.47 3.56
CA ASP A 199 -11.38 21.15 3.38
C ASP A 199 -11.63 20.39 2.05
N ASN A 200 -10.90 20.72 0.97
CA ASN A 200 -10.94 19.98 -0.29
C ASN A 200 -10.48 18.52 -0.13
N LEU A 201 -9.40 18.28 0.62
CA LEU A 201 -8.87 16.94 0.87
C LEU A 201 -9.82 16.10 1.72
N VAL A 202 -10.46 16.71 2.72
CA VAL A 202 -11.48 16.05 3.55
C VAL A 202 -12.70 15.68 2.71
N PHE A 203 -13.21 16.59 1.85
CA PHE A 203 -14.32 16.31 0.94
C PHE A 203 -14.00 15.18 -0.07
N ARG A 204 -12.73 15.04 -0.47
CA ARG A 204 -12.28 14.03 -1.44
C ARG A 204 -11.82 12.71 -0.80
N TYR A 205 -11.93 12.56 0.53
CA TYR A 205 -11.43 11.37 1.24
C TYR A 205 -12.33 10.14 1.03
N GLU A 206 -11.84 9.14 0.28
CA GLU A 206 -12.55 7.88 0.06
C GLU A 206 -12.18 6.86 1.16
N GLU A 207 -13.08 6.68 2.14
CA GLU A 207 -12.80 5.80 3.30
C GLU A 207 -12.37 4.38 2.89
N PRO A 208 -11.40 3.76 3.60
CA PRO A 208 -11.07 2.35 3.44
C PRO A 208 -12.27 1.43 3.67
N ASN A 209 -12.56 0.55 2.71
CA ASN A 209 -13.74 -0.33 2.76
C ASN A 209 -13.32 -1.81 2.91
N PRO A 210 -13.57 -2.46 4.07
CA PRO A 210 -13.08 -3.80 4.38
C PRO A 210 -13.70 -4.91 3.49
N MET A 211 -14.83 -4.63 2.83
CA MET A 211 -15.45 -5.53 1.85
C MET A 211 -14.68 -5.56 0.51
N THR A 212 -13.74 -4.63 0.30
CA THR A 212 -12.92 -4.59 -0.91
C THR A 212 -11.55 -5.21 -0.68
N ARG A 213 -11.18 -6.16 -1.56
CA ARG A 213 -9.95 -7.00 -1.45
C ARG A 213 -8.61 -6.26 -1.38
N TRP A 214 -8.59 -4.95 -1.59
CA TRP A 214 -7.40 -4.10 -1.60
C TRP A 214 -7.33 -3.12 -0.43
N ASP A 215 -8.45 -2.91 0.28
CA ASP A 215 -8.48 -2.21 1.56
C ASP A 215 -8.54 -3.21 2.73
N SER A 216 -8.37 -4.52 2.47
CA SER A 216 -8.60 -5.62 3.40
C SER A 216 -7.38 -6.55 3.50
N PRO A 217 -6.92 -6.93 4.72
CA PRO A 217 -7.50 -6.60 6.03
C PRO A 217 -7.37 -5.10 6.37
N LEU A 218 -8.41 -4.60 7.03
CA LEU A 218 -8.51 -3.22 7.50
C LEU A 218 -8.40 -3.19 9.01
N PHE A 219 -7.42 -2.47 9.52
CA PHE A 219 -7.29 -2.11 10.92
C PHE A 219 -7.70 -0.65 11.11
N ALA A 220 -8.27 -0.32 12.26
CA ALA A 220 -8.66 1.05 12.61
C ALA A 220 -8.18 1.39 14.01
N ILE A 221 -7.59 2.58 14.17
CA ILE A 221 -7.19 3.16 15.46
C ILE A 221 -7.79 4.55 15.56
N LEU A 222 -8.52 4.81 16.64
CA LEU A 222 -9.06 6.11 17.00
C LEU A 222 -8.01 6.95 17.75
N TRP A 223 -8.31 8.22 18.03
CA TRP A 223 -7.48 9.05 18.89
C TRP A 223 -7.61 8.64 20.36
N ASP A 224 -8.85 8.43 20.81
CA ASP A 224 -9.22 8.11 22.19
C ASP A 224 -8.99 6.64 22.58
N ASP A 225 -8.45 5.82 21.67
CA ASP A 225 -8.07 4.43 21.95
C ASP A 225 -6.91 4.36 22.96
N SER A 226 -7.12 3.59 24.04
CA SER A 226 -6.11 3.36 25.08
C SER A 226 -4.86 2.63 24.54
N GLU A 227 -3.74 2.72 25.27
CA GLU A 227 -2.52 1.99 24.91
C GLU A 227 -2.74 0.48 24.76
N ALA A 228 -3.59 -0.12 25.60
CA ALA A 228 -3.95 -1.54 25.50
C ALA A 228 -4.75 -1.85 24.23
N GLN A 229 -5.72 -0.99 23.86
CA GLN A 229 -6.50 -1.14 22.64
C GLN A 229 -5.60 -1.04 21.40
N LYS A 230 -4.69 -0.06 21.37
CA LYS A 230 -3.74 0.16 20.26
C LYS A 230 -2.72 -0.97 20.13
N THR A 231 -2.16 -1.44 21.25
CA THR A 231 -1.24 -2.58 21.28
C THR A 231 -1.93 -3.81 20.70
N ARG A 232 -3.17 -4.10 21.12
CA ARG A 232 -3.96 -5.19 20.55
C ARG A 232 -4.18 -5.05 19.04
N THR A 233 -4.46 -3.84 18.52
CA THR A 233 -4.57 -3.63 17.07
C THR A 233 -3.24 -3.85 16.35
N PHE A 234 -2.10 -3.58 16.99
CA PHE A 234 -0.78 -3.87 16.46
C PHE A 234 -0.40 -5.38 16.54
N ASP A 235 -0.88 -6.11 17.56
CA ASP A 235 -0.80 -7.58 17.64
C ASP A 235 -1.63 -8.23 16.51
N GLU A 236 -2.91 -7.85 16.38
CA GLU A 236 -3.81 -8.35 15.32
C GLU A 236 -3.29 -8.04 13.91
N LEU A 237 -2.60 -6.90 13.73
CA LEU A 237 -1.90 -6.55 12.50
C LEU A 237 -0.67 -7.43 12.28
N TRP A 238 0.18 -7.60 13.30
CA TRP A 238 1.38 -8.46 13.20
C TRP A 238 1.02 -9.90 12.80
N ASP A 239 0.02 -10.50 13.45
CA ASP A 239 -0.43 -11.86 13.15
C ASP A 239 -0.98 -11.99 11.72
N ALA A 240 -1.76 -11.02 11.25
CA ALA A 240 -2.28 -11.01 9.88
C ALA A 240 -1.17 -10.91 8.81
N MET A 241 -0.05 -10.25 9.12
CA MET A 241 1.02 -9.97 8.16
C MET A 241 2.19 -10.95 8.21
N ALA A 242 2.54 -11.45 9.40
CA ALA A 242 3.75 -12.23 9.68
C ALA A 242 3.47 -13.57 10.40
N GLY A 243 2.30 -13.76 10.99
CA GLY A 243 1.91 -14.98 11.69
C GLY A 243 1.84 -16.22 10.78
N GLU A 244 1.89 -17.41 11.39
CA GLU A 244 2.03 -18.68 10.67
C GLU A 244 0.81 -19.01 9.79
N GLY A 245 -0.39 -18.58 10.20
CA GLY A 245 -1.63 -18.73 9.45
C GLY A 245 -1.82 -17.78 8.25
N ARG A 246 -0.81 -16.95 7.91
CA ARG A 246 -0.93 -15.92 6.85
C ARG A 246 -1.31 -16.51 5.48
N ARG A 247 -2.32 -15.94 4.84
CA ARG A 247 -2.80 -16.40 3.52
C ARG A 247 -1.73 -16.15 2.44
N ALA A 248 -1.24 -17.22 1.82
CA ALA A 248 -0.23 -17.15 0.76
C ALA A 248 -0.73 -16.32 -0.45
N VAL A 249 0.01 -15.26 -0.80
CA VAL A 249 -0.38 -14.31 -1.86
C VAL A 249 -0.02 -14.87 -3.23
N LYS A 250 -0.92 -15.68 -3.82
CA LYS A 250 -0.84 -16.10 -5.22
C LYS A 250 -0.86 -14.83 -6.12
N PRO A 251 0.16 -14.57 -6.97
CA PRO A 251 0.21 -13.40 -7.85
C PRO A 251 -0.87 -13.48 -8.95
N ASN A 252 -1.23 -12.35 -9.56
CA ASN A 252 -2.15 -12.36 -10.70
C ASN A 252 -1.46 -12.99 -11.93
N GLN A 253 -2.00 -14.10 -12.46
CA GLN A 253 -1.44 -14.80 -13.63
C GLN A 253 -1.28 -13.88 -14.86
N SER A 254 -2.13 -12.86 -15.00
CA SER A 254 -2.08 -11.85 -16.07
C SER A 254 -1.00 -10.78 -15.92
N THR A 255 -0.36 -10.65 -14.75
CA THR A 255 0.69 -9.63 -14.49
C THR A 255 2.06 -10.26 -14.21
N VAL A 256 2.21 -11.57 -14.44
CA VAL A 256 3.52 -12.23 -14.46
C VAL A 256 4.24 -11.82 -15.76
N GLN A 257 5.14 -10.84 -15.65
CA GLN A 257 6.11 -10.48 -16.69
C GLN A 257 6.99 -11.68 -17.10
N ARG A 258 7.56 -11.65 -18.32
CA ARG A 258 8.48 -12.73 -18.74
C ARG A 258 9.71 -12.36 -19.59
N GLY A 259 9.85 -11.37 -20.52
CA GLY A 259 8.98 -10.36 -21.16
C GLY A 259 8.88 -10.33 -22.73
N ARG A 260 9.74 -10.99 -23.53
CA ARG A 260 9.72 -11.06 -25.05
C ARG A 260 10.30 -12.38 -25.63
N ASP A 261 10.25 -12.66 -26.94
CA ASP A 261 11.00 -13.72 -27.67
C ASP A 261 10.39 -15.15 -27.77
N ALA A 262 9.12 -15.23 -28.13
CA ALA A 262 8.55 -16.44 -28.73
C ALA A 262 9.03 -16.61 -30.20
N GLY A 263 9.89 -17.60 -30.47
CA GLY A 263 10.27 -17.99 -31.83
C GLY A 263 9.06 -18.43 -32.67
N GLY A 264 9.15 -18.33 -34.00
CA GLY A 264 7.98 -18.41 -34.91
C GLY A 264 7.10 -19.68 -34.82
N ASP A 265 7.65 -20.79 -34.30
CA ASP A 265 6.92 -22.06 -34.12
C ASP A 265 6.21 -22.17 -32.75
N TYR A 266 6.41 -21.21 -31.83
CA TYR A 266 5.90 -21.25 -30.45
C TYR A 266 4.40 -21.54 -30.36
N LEU A 267 3.58 -20.89 -31.18
CA LEU A 267 2.13 -21.08 -31.15
C LEU A 267 1.71 -22.48 -31.64
N TYR A 268 2.43 -23.05 -32.61
CA TYR A 268 2.21 -24.41 -33.07
C TYR A 268 2.60 -25.44 -32.00
N VAL A 269 3.78 -25.30 -31.38
CA VAL A 269 4.20 -26.15 -30.27
C VAL A 269 3.23 -26.03 -29.09
N LEU A 270 2.81 -24.82 -28.71
CA LEU A 270 1.82 -24.58 -27.65
C LEU A 270 0.49 -25.28 -27.94
N GLU A 271 -0.07 -25.13 -29.14
CA GLU A 271 -1.34 -25.77 -29.50
C GLU A 271 -1.20 -27.30 -29.63
N ARG A 272 -0.03 -27.83 -30.00
CA ARG A 272 0.31 -29.26 -30.06
C ARG A 272 0.43 -29.90 -28.68
N GLU A 273 1.31 -29.39 -27.81
CA GLU A 273 1.57 -29.97 -26.49
C GLU A 273 0.35 -29.89 -25.57
N THR A 274 -0.42 -28.80 -25.65
CA THR A 274 -1.67 -28.67 -24.88
C THR A 274 -2.77 -29.61 -25.40
N GLN A 275 -2.79 -29.95 -26.69
CA GLN A 275 -3.72 -30.93 -27.24
C GLN A 275 -3.32 -32.38 -26.91
N ASP A 276 -2.02 -32.71 -26.86
CA ASP A 276 -1.54 -34.01 -26.36
C ASP A 276 -1.93 -34.23 -24.89
N ILE A 277 -1.80 -33.22 -24.03
CA ILE A 277 -2.27 -33.29 -22.64
C ILE A 277 -3.78 -33.53 -22.56
N VAL A 278 -4.59 -32.78 -23.33
CA VAL A 278 -6.05 -33.00 -23.38
C VAL A 278 -6.39 -34.42 -23.86
N LYS A 279 -5.64 -34.98 -24.81
CA LYS A 279 -5.81 -36.37 -25.24
C LYS A 279 -5.47 -37.35 -24.11
N ARG A 280 -4.31 -37.20 -23.45
CA ARG A 280 -3.89 -38.08 -22.33
C ARG A 280 -4.90 -38.11 -21.19
N ILE A 281 -5.51 -36.97 -20.86
CA ILE A 281 -6.56 -36.91 -19.83
C ILE A 281 -7.76 -37.75 -20.26
N LEU A 282 -8.22 -37.63 -21.51
CA LEU A 282 -9.34 -38.42 -22.01
C LEU A 282 -9.02 -39.92 -22.14
N ASP A 283 -7.78 -40.26 -22.47
CA ASP A 283 -7.29 -41.65 -22.60
C ASP A 283 -7.03 -42.34 -21.24
N GLN A 284 -6.76 -41.58 -20.16
CA GLN A 284 -6.39 -42.12 -18.82
C GLN A 284 -7.43 -41.87 -17.71
N GLN A 285 -8.42 -41.00 -17.91
CA GLN A 285 -9.42 -40.68 -16.89
C GLN A 285 -10.27 -41.91 -16.53
N SER A 286 -10.53 -42.09 -15.23
CA SER A 286 -11.29 -43.24 -14.72
C SER A 286 -12.74 -43.24 -15.21
N ASP A 287 -13.33 -44.44 -15.31
CA ASP A 287 -14.74 -44.58 -15.68
C ASP A 287 -15.73 -44.09 -14.60
N GLN A 288 -15.23 -43.72 -13.41
CA GLN A 288 -16.01 -43.20 -12.27
C GLN A 288 -15.75 -41.70 -12.03
N GLY A 289 -14.88 -41.05 -12.80
CA GLY A 289 -14.40 -39.69 -12.56
C GLY A 289 -13.23 -39.63 -11.58
N GLY A 290 -12.59 -38.46 -11.50
CA GLY A 290 -11.40 -38.22 -10.66
C GLY A 290 -10.17 -39.08 -11.00
N GLY A 291 -9.13 -38.93 -10.18
CA GLY A 291 -7.86 -39.65 -10.26
C GLY A 291 -6.68 -38.78 -10.73
N GLN A 292 -5.51 -39.41 -10.86
CA GLN A 292 -4.26 -38.76 -11.29
C GLN A 292 -3.86 -39.23 -12.70
N VAL A 293 -3.68 -38.29 -13.63
CA VAL A 293 -3.24 -38.55 -15.01
C VAL A 293 -1.77 -38.18 -15.15
N LYS A 294 -0.96 -39.08 -15.72
CA LYS A 294 0.48 -38.86 -15.93
C LYS A 294 0.76 -38.28 -17.32
N VAL A 295 1.43 -37.13 -17.31
CA VAL A 295 1.93 -36.41 -18.48
C VAL A 295 3.46 -36.50 -18.46
N PRO A 296 4.06 -37.48 -19.16
CA PRO A 296 5.52 -37.62 -19.21
C PRO A 296 6.16 -36.46 -19.97
N LEU A 297 7.36 -36.08 -19.59
CA LEU A 297 8.16 -35.07 -20.27
C LEU A 297 9.00 -35.69 -21.42
N HIS A 298 9.42 -34.86 -22.38
CA HIS A 298 10.26 -35.24 -23.51
C HIS A 298 11.71 -35.45 -23.05
N ALA A 299 12.20 -34.65 -22.09
CA ALA A 299 13.47 -34.86 -21.41
C ALA A 299 13.39 -36.06 -20.44
N SER A 300 13.99 -37.19 -20.82
CA SER A 300 13.88 -38.49 -20.15
C SER A 300 14.46 -38.56 -18.72
N GLU A 301 15.11 -37.50 -18.25
CA GLU A 301 15.68 -37.38 -16.89
C GLU A 301 14.70 -36.71 -15.88
N ARG A 302 13.57 -36.17 -16.34
CA ARG A 302 12.57 -35.53 -15.48
C ARG A 302 11.41 -36.46 -15.14
N GLN A 303 10.81 -36.25 -13.98
CA GLN A 303 9.61 -36.98 -13.54
C GLN A 303 8.37 -36.56 -14.35
N ASP A 304 7.44 -37.50 -14.53
CA ASP A 304 6.12 -37.23 -15.11
C ASP A 304 5.38 -36.14 -14.31
N LEU A 305 4.73 -35.22 -15.03
CA LEU A 305 3.80 -34.28 -14.43
C LEU A 305 2.48 -34.97 -14.10
N VAL A 306 1.84 -34.55 -13.01
CA VAL A 306 0.55 -35.10 -12.57
C VAL A 306 -0.55 -34.06 -12.74
N VAL A 307 -1.56 -34.40 -13.55
CA VAL A 307 -2.84 -33.68 -13.57
C VAL A 307 -3.77 -34.38 -12.57
N GLU A 308 -4.30 -33.61 -11.63
CA GLU A 308 -5.25 -34.11 -10.62
C GLU A 308 -6.68 -33.78 -11.08
N LEU A 309 -7.53 -34.80 -11.20
CA LEU A 309 -8.89 -34.66 -11.74
C LEU A 309 -9.93 -34.57 -10.61
N PRO A 310 -10.96 -33.70 -10.73
CA PRO A 310 -11.99 -33.52 -9.71
C PRO A 310 -12.67 -34.81 -9.26
N ALA A 311 -12.89 -34.95 -7.96
CA ALA A 311 -13.49 -36.12 -7.34
C ALA A 311 -14.92 -36.38 -7.84
N GLY A 312 -15.22 -37.65 -8.15
CA GLY A 312 -16.57 -38.10 -8.53
C GLY A 312 -17.12 -37.54 -9.86
N THR A 313 -16.36 -36.73 -10.60
CA THR A 313 -16.81 -36.10 -11.84
C THR A 313 -15.89 -36.48 -13.00
N LYS A 314 -16.45 -36.86 -14.15
CA LYS A 314 -15.68 -36.98 -15.41
C LYS A 314 -15.51 -35.61 -16.04
N VAL A 315 -14.27 -35.17 -16.21
CA VAL A 315 -13.96 -33.96 -16.98
C VAL A 315 -14.24 -34.26 -18.45
N GLY A 316 -15.21 -33.54 -19.03
CA GLY A 316 -15.62 -33.74 -20.41
C GLY A 316 -14.70 -33.04 -21.41
N LEU A 317 -14.58 -33.58 -22.63
CA LEU A 317 -13.88 -32.93 -23.75
C LEU A 317 -14.29 -31.44 -23.94
N PRO A 318 -15.56 -31.01 -23.80
CA PRO A 318 -15.92 -29.59 -23.88
C PRO A 318 -15.29 -28.72 -22.76
N GLN A 319 -15.15 -29.23 -21.54
CA GLN A 319 -14.52 -28.53 -20.41
C GLN A 319 -13.00 -28.42 -20.62
N LEU A 320 -12.36 -29.52 -21.03
CA LEU A 320 -10.93 -29.52 -21.40
C LEU A 320 -10.64 -28.57 -22.57
N GLN A 321 -11.48 -28.54 -23.61
CA GLN A 321 -11.32 -27.61 -24.73
C GLN A 321 -11.61 -26.16 -24.34
N ARG A 322 -12.53 -25.90 -23.39
CA ARG A 322 -12.75 -24.56 -22.80
C ARG A 322 -11.48 -24.08 -22.06
N LEU A 323 -10.93 -24.93 -21.20
CA LEU A 323 -9.71 -24.64 -20.44
C LEU A 323 -8.49 -24.45 -21.37
N ARG A 324 -8.30 -25.33 -22.37
CA ARG A 324 -7.25 -25.20 -23.39
C ARG A 324 -7.37 -23.88 -24.17
N ARG A 325 -8.56 -23.51 -24.65
CA ARG A 325 -8.78 -22.24 -25.38
C ARG A 325 -8.49 -21.02 -24.52
N ALA A 326 -8.88 -21.04 -23.25
CA ALA A 326 -8.54 -19.96 -22.31
C ALA A 326 -7.01 -19.86 -22.08
N PHE A 327 -6.34 -20.99 -21.86
CA PHE A 327 -4.89 -21.05 -21.68
C PHE A 327 -4.10 -20.60 -22.92
N VAL A 328 -4.47 -21.07 -24.11
CA VAL A 328 -3.85 -20.64 -25.37
C VAL A 328 -4.10 -19.14 -25.59
N GLY A 329 -5.31 -18.64 -25.31
CA GLY A 329 -5.63 -17.21 -25.38
C GLY A 329 -4.74 -16.34 -24.47
N LEU A 330 -4.48 -16.80 -23.24
CA LEU A 330 -3.58 -16.13 -22.28
C LEU A 330 -2.10 -16.13 -22.71
N ASN A 331 -1.67 -17.07 -23.54
CA ASN A 331 -0.27 -17.24 -23.95
C ASN A 331 0.01 -16.78 -25.40
N ARG A 332 -1.02 -16.60 -26.23
CA ARG A 332 -0.94 -16.07 -27.61
C ARG A 332 -0.49 -14.60 -27.69
N GLY A 333 -0.48 -13.88 -26.55
CA GLY A 333 -0.26 -12.43 -26.48
C GLY A 333 1.19 -11.93 -26.66
N GLY A 334 2.20 -12.81 -26.64
CA GLY A 334 3.59 -12.49 -27.04
C GLY A 334 4.42 -11.55 -26.15
N ILE A 335 3.79 -10.72 -25.30
CA ILE A 335 4.46 -9.85 -24.31
C ILE A 335 4.93 -10.70 -23.11
N GLY A 336 5.80 -11.69 -23.38
CA GLY A 336 6.37 -12.53 -22.32
C GLY A 336 7.20 -13.76 -22.73
N LEU A 337 8.53 -13.65 -22.89
CA LEU A 337 9.46 -14.82 -22.82
C LEU A 337 10.99 -14.55 -22.50
N GLU A 338 11.45 -13.34 -22.13
CA GLU A 338 12.89 -12.96 -22.08
C GLU A 338 13.76 -13.82 -21.13
N SER A 339 13.21 -14.24 -20.00
CA SER A 339 13.88 -15.15 -19.05
C SER A 339 13.65 -16.64 -19.39
N VAL A 340 12.98 -16.94 -20.51
CA VAL A 340 12.50 -18.28 -20.87
C VAL A 340 12.85 -18.66 -22.31
N GLY A 341 13.97 -18.13 -22.82
CA GLY A 341 14.58 -18.49 -24.12
C GLY A 341 15.07 -19.94 -24.26
N ASN A 342 14.59 -20.85 -23.40
CA ASN A 342 14.78 -22.30 -23.47
C ASN A 342 13.49 -23.05 -23.03
N MET A 343 12.31 -22.48 -23.33
CA MET A 343 11.03 -23.16 -23.15
C MET A 343 10.84 -24.24 -24.25
N ALA A 344 11.57 -25.34 -24.12
CA ALA A 344 11.26 -26.59 -24.79
C ALA A 344 9.80 -27.01 -24.49
N SER A 345 9.26 -27.95 -25.26
CA SER A 345 7.89 -28.48 -25.12
C SER A 345 7.52 -28.81 -23.68
N ASP A 346 8.46 -29.30 -22.88
CA ASP A 346 8.29 -29.63 -21.46
C ASP A 346 7.88 -28.45 -20.59
N GLY A 347 8.48 -27.27 -20.77
CA GLY A 347 8.09 -26.07 -20.00
C GLY A 347 6.64 -25.64 -20.31
N MET A 348 6.16 -25.87 -21.54
CA MET A 348 4.77 -25.59 -21.91
C MET A 348 3.81 -26.58 -21.24
N ARG A 349 4.24 -27.84 -21.10
CA ARG A 349 3.50 -28.91 -20.41
C ARG A 349 3.45 -28.65 -18.90
N GLU A 350 4.57 -28.26 -18.27
CA GLU A 350 4.65 -27.84 -16.86
C GLU A 350 3.65 -26.71 -16.55
N VAL A 351 3.63 -25.66 -17.38
CA VAL A 351 2.76 -24.49 -17.15
C VAL A 351 1.29 -24.79 -17.45
N PHE A 352 0.98 -25.68 -18.40
CA PHE A 352 -0.41 -26.08 -18.68
C PHE A 352 -0.96 -27.04 -17.62
N VAL A 353 -0.19 -28.05 -17.18
CA VAL A 353 -0.61 -28.95 -16.08
C VAL A 353 -0.89 -28.15 -14.81
N ARG A 354 0.01 -27.23 -14.43
CA ARG A 354 -0.24 -26.34 -13.28
C ARG A 354 -1.51 -25.52 -13.44
N TYR A 355 -1.79 -25.00 -14.64
CA TYR A 355 -3.02 -24.24 -14.92
C TYR A 355 -4.29 -25.10 -14.85
N LEU A 356 -4.22 -26.38 -15.23
CA LEU A 356 -5.34 -27.32 -15.09
C LEU A 356 -5.62 -27.61 -13.62
N ASN A 357 -4.62 -27.93 -12.80
CA ASN A 357 -4.82 -28.18 -11.37
C ASN A 357 -5.32 -26.89 -10.66
N ASP A 358 -4.69 -25.72 -10.89
CA ASP A 358 -5.18 -24.41 -10.40
C ASP A 358 -6.64 -24.13 -10.86
N ALA A 359 -7.17 -24.76 -11.92
CA ALA A 359 -8.55 -24.61 -12.37
C ALA A 359 -9.50 -25.65 -11.74
N PHE A 360 -9.06 -26.89 -11.59
CA PHE A 360 -9.82 -27.95 -10.94
C PHE A 360 -10.01 -27.70 -9.44
N ASP A 361 -9.00 -27.19 -8.73
CA ASP A 361 -9.08 -26.69 -7.34
C ASP A 361 -10.29 -25.74 -7.13
N LYS A 362 -10.63 -24.94 -8.17
CA LYS A 362 -11.70 -23.93 -8.13
C LYS A 362 -13.07 -24.45 -8.56
N ASP A 363 -13.14 -25.57 -9.25
CA ASP A 363 -14.41 -26.24 -9.56
C ASP A 363 -14.87 -27.12 -8.35
N GLU A 364 -13.99 -27.37 -7.36
CA GLU A 364 -14.29 -28.04 -6.08
C GLU A 364 -14.50 -27.09 -4.85
N SER A 365 -14.31 -25.78 -5.02
CA SER A 365 -14.35 -24.75 -3.94
C SER A 365 -15.61 -23.87 -3.94
#